data_AF-A0A0G0A881-F1
#
_entry.id   AF-A0A0G0A881-F1
#
_cell.length_a   1.000
_cell.length_b   1.000
_cell.length_c   1.000
_cell.angle_alpha   90.00
_cell.angle_beta   90.00
_cell.angle_gamma   90.00
#
_symmetry.space_group_name_H-M   'P 1'
#
loop_
_entity.id
_entity.type
_entity.pdbx_description
1 polymer ?
#
loop_
_entity_poly.entity_id
_entity_poly.type
_entity_poly.pdbx_seq_one_letter_code
_entity_poly.pdbx_strand_id
1 'polypeptide(L)'
;MSSLARATTPVKQQVTAATATDSPGTWRHPRLDEITRRRDATNFSEKNVRRIAYNIVALLAMWSLQLLAKFKLDAQMLPKPLRLYLGWAWFLAQLLPFIQIGMACLPLIRPKDELSDIPLTATQRKLLGLDPSMVAPTPEAKFSTPPRYSRTPSIASSVGSRASYPGSPLDGRGGDLTKPLPPSFAGALSQFSPIGSPLSQSINSMNNRRTSFGSPGSFGASTSSNIFSDPASPSPAGAFEPPSPPPAMANKVERIVARLQEKIAEGDFYEAQQQTRVAASRYIKTQNWPAAIDILYSVAQSLLKAAQGGSGGDLCVMMVDVYKQAELKPDATSKGRLLTCLRLFDPEEPTRKKFITESMGWSSKFGEYPAGDPELHHVAGSLYAEEHETYEAERHLILGTKDSPEVLFNMEYAWYREGDAHMAPHFAARAVLPYLLVGNVRAATTSYRLFASALTNDNPTLGVQDVSSATSDVRIFPSLPLLNFLGLLLLAIQRGAPEVYKGLVSKYATQIDEAEAWAEPLEMIGEMYFGIQKPRQSNPLMDMMSGLFGGGGAAPPQQTRRPGLRGADAPAAEGLD
;
A
#
# COMPACT_ATOMS: atom_id res chain seq x y z
N MET A 1 28.60 -53.54 -39.54
CA MET A 1 28.86 -52.18 -39.02
C MET A 1 27.54 -51.56 -38.57
N SER A 2 27.59 -50.69 -37.57
CA SER A 2 26.44 -50.27 -36.76
C SER A 2 25.34 -49.52 -37.52
N SER A 3 24.08 -49.85 -37.25
CA SER A 3 22.95 -48.94 -37.40
C SER A 3 22.36 -48.67 -36.01
N LEU A 4 22.25 -47.40 -35.64
CA LEU A 4 21.95 -46.98 -34.27
C LEU A 4 20.48 -47.23 -33.90
N ALA A 5 20.25 -47.64 -32.65
CA ALA A 5 18.93 -47.61 -32.03
C ALA A 5 18.40 -46.17 -32.01
N ARG A 6 17.22 -45.94 -32.59
CA ARG A 6 16.57 -44.64 -32.61
C ARG A 6 15.84 -44.43 -31.27
N ALA A 7 16.38 -43.55 -30.43
CA ALA A 7 15.76 -43.20 -29.16
C ALA A 7 14.35 -42.62 -29.39
N THR A 8 13.33 -43.28 -28.84
CA THR A 8 11.96 -42.77 -28.79
C THR A 8 11.84 -41.78 -27.64
N THR A 9 11.55 -40.52 -27.96
CA THR A 9 11.18 -39.53 -26.95
C THR A 9 9.84 -39.92 -26.31
N PRO A 10 9.66 -39.77 -24.98
CA PRO A 10 8.35 -39.94 -24.38
C PRO A 10 7.43 -38.84 -24.89
N VAL A 11 6.42 -39.22 -25.67
CA VAL A 11 5.35 -38.31 -26.08
C VAL A 11 4.67 -37.81 -24.82
N LYS A 12 4.75 -36.50 -24.59
CA LYS A 12 4.03 -35.83 -23.50
C LYS A 12 2.54 -36.11 -23.68
N GLN A 13 1.99 -37.03 -22.88
CA GLN A 13 0.55 -37.30 -22.88
C GLN A 13 -0.17 -35.98 -22.64
N GLN A 14 -0.88 -35.54 -23.68
CA GLN A 14 -1.68 -34.34 -23.65
C GLN A 14 -2.90 -34.68 -22.80
N VAL A 15 -2.79 -34.48 -21.48
CA VAL A 15 -3.92 -34.59 -20.56
C VAL A 15 -4.91 -33.52 -20.99
N THR A 16 -5.91 -33.93 -21.76
CA THR A 16 -7.12 -33.16 -21.99
C THR A 16 -7.70 -32.85 -20.61
N ALA A 17 -7.64 -31.58 -20.24
CA ALA A 17 -8.26 -31.11 -19.01
C ALA A 17 -9.76 -31.39 -19.12
N ALA A 18 -10.23 -32.42 -18.41
CA ALA A 18 -11.65 -32.67 -18.29
C ALA A 18 -12.30 -31.41 -17.73
N THR A 19 -13.33 -30.91 -18.43
CA THR A 19 -14.05 -29.69 -18.08
C THR A 19 -14.54 -29.78 -16.64
N ALA A 20 -13.90 -29.02 -15.75
CA ALA A 20 -14.35 -28.89 -14.38
C ALA A 20 -15.70 -28.18 -14.40
N THR A 21 -16.77 -28.89 -14.04
CA THR A 21 -18.07 -28.25 -13.84
C THR A 21 -18.00 -27.40 -12.59
N ASP A 22 -18.26 -26.10 -12.73
CA ASP A 22 -18.21 -25.15 -11.62
C ASP A 22 -19.06 -25.60 -10.43
N SER A 23 -18.40 -25.72 -9.27
CA SER A 23 -19.06 -26.08 -8.03
C SER A 23 -19.76 -24.85 -7.44
N PRO A 24 -21.06 -24.92 -7.08
CA PRO A 24 -21.76 -23.81 -6.48
C PRO A 24 -21.32 -23.61 -5.01
N GLY A 25 -20.35 -22.72 -4.81
CA GLY A 25 -19.95 -22.21 -3.50
C GLY A 25 -18.74 -22.89 -2.84
N THR A 26 -18.12 -22.15 -1.93
CA THR A 26 -16.85 -22.46 -1.25
C THR A 26 -17.02 -23.48 -0.12
N TRP A 27 -17.53 -24.68 -0.41
CA TRP A 27 -17.52 -25.76 0.57
C TRP A 27 -16.06 -26.22 0.83
N ARG A 28 -15.63 -26.15 2.09
CA ARG A 28 -14.33 -26.66 2.55
C ARG A 28 -14.53 -27.94 3.34
N HIS A 29 -13.65 -28.91 3.14
CA HIS A 29 -13.65 -30.14 3.94
C HIS A 29 -13.37 -29.82 5.42
N PRO A 30 -14.10 -30.37 6.41
CA PRO A 30 -13.92 -30.02 7.83
C PRO A 30 -12.51 -30.25 8.38
N ARG A 31 -11.72 -31.13 7.76
CA ARG A 31 -10.30 -31.39 8.08
C ARG A 31 -9.31 -30.87 7.03
N LEU A 32 -9.69 -29.90 6.20
CA LEU A 32 -8.82 -29.36 5.13
C LEU A 32 -7.49 -28.81 5.70
N ASP A 33 -7.55 -28.11 6.82
CA ASP A 33 -6.37 -27.48 7.43
C ASP A 33 -5.41 -28.54 8.02
N GLU A 34 -5.95 -29.65 8.54
CA GLU A 34 -5.14 -30.80 8.96
C GLU A 34 -4.47 -31.49 7.76
N ILE A 35 -5.22 -31.74 6.69
CA ILE A 35 -4.72 -32.32 5.43
C ILE A 35 -3.58 -31.45 4.87
N THR A 36 -3.79 -30.13 4.81
CA THR A 36 -2.79 -29.17 4.33
C THR A 36 -1.55 -29.17 5.23
N ARG A 37 -1.73 -29.16 6.56
CA ARG A 37 -0.62 -29.20 7.53
C ARG A 37 0.23 -30.47 7.39
N ARG A 38 -0.38 -31.65 7.29
CA ARG A 38 0.38 -32.92 7.12
C ARG A 38 1.07 -33.00 5.75
N ARG A 39 0.42 -32.46 4.71
CA ARG A 39 1.02 -32.33 3.37
C ARG A 39 2.23 -31.39 3.36
N ASP A 40 2.13 -30.21 3.95
CA ASP A 40 3.23 -29.25 4.03
C ASP A 40 4.40 -29.77 4.89
N ALA A 41 4.13 -30.64 5.86
CA ALA A 41 5.13 -31.30 6.69
C ALA A 41 5.93 -32.41 5.98
N THR A 42 5.50 -32.85 4.79
CA THR A 42 6.08 -33.94 3.98
C THR A 42 6.44 -33.55 2.54
N ASN A 43 5.95 -32.42 2.04
CA ASN A 43 6.26 -31.95 0.69
C ASN A 43 7.32 -30.85 0.70
N PHE A 44 8.40 -31.08 -0.05
CA PHE A 44 9.40 -30.05 -0.30
C PHE A 44 8.90 -29.07 -1.37
N SER A 45 8.77 -27.80 -1.02
CA SER A 45 8.19 -26.76 -1.89
C SER A 45 9.13 -25.54 -2.05
N GLU A 46 8.78 -24.64 -2.98
CA GLU A 46 9.52 -23.38 -3.20
C GLU A 46 9.70 -22.56 -1.91
N LYS A 47 8.74 -22.61 -0.98
CA LYS A 47 8.84 -21.96 0.34
C LYS A 47 10.05 -22.46 1.14
N ASN A 48 10.37 -23.75 1.04
CA ASN A 48 11.52 -24.35 1.73
C ASN A 48 12.82 -23.95 1.04
N VAL A 49 12.86 -23.96 -0.30
CA VAL A 49 14.00 -23.47 -1.09
C VAL A 49 14.31 -22.00 -0.75
N ARG A 50 13.29 -21.14 -0.69
CA ARG A 50 13.42 -19.72 -0.37
C ARG A 50 13.92 -19.50 1.07
N ARG A 51 13.44 -20.29 2.03
CA ARG A 51 13.96 -20.30 3.41
C ARG A 51 15.42 -20.72 3.48
N ILE A 52 15.83 -21.75 2.74
CA ILE A 52 17.24 -22.17 2.66
C ILE A 52 18.10 -21.05 2.09
N ALA A 53 17.68 -20.43 0.97
CA ALA A 53 18.40 -19.34 0.32
C ALA A 53 18.60 -18.13 1.26
N TYR A 54 17.57 -17.65 1.95
CA TYR A 54 17.70 -16.54 2.90
C TYR A 54 18.63 -16.86 4.07
N ASN A 55 18.60 -18.08 4.62
CA ASN A 55 19.49 -18.47 5.71
C ASN A 55 20.95 -18.64 5.25
N ILE A 56 21.19 -19.06 4.00
CA ILE A 56 22.54 -19.07 3.40
C ILE A 56 23.07 -17.63 3.25
N VAL A 57 22.26 -16.70 2.74
CA VAL A 57 22.65 -15.28 2.63
C VAL A 57 22.94 -14.68 4.02
N ALA A 58 22.14 -15.02 5.04
CA ALA A 58 22.38 -14.59 6.41
C ALA A 58 23.71 -15.13 6.97
N LEU A 59 24.05 -16.40 6.72
CA LEU A 59 25.35 -16.98 7.11
C LEU A 59 26.52 -16.24 6.43
N LEU A 60 26.42 -15.96 5.12
CA LEU A 60 27.43 -15.20 4.39
C LEU A 60 27.60 -13.76 4.92
N ALA A 61 26.50 -13.09 5.26
CA ALA A 61 26.52 -11.76 5.86
C ALA A 61 27.20 -11.76 7.24
N MET A 62 26.87 -12.74 8.10
CA MET A 62 27.52 -12.91 9.40
C MET A 62 29.03 -13.19 9.27
N TRP A 63 29.45 -14.05 8.33
CA TRP A 63 30.88 -14.30 8.10
C TRP A 63 31.62 -13.07 7.55
N SER A 64 30.99 -12.30 6.66
CA SER A 64 31.53 -11.01 6.18
C SER A 64 31.69 -10.00 7.32
N LEU A 65 30.70 -9.88 8.21
CA LEU A 65 30.76 -9.02 9.39
C LEU A 65 31.88 -9.47 10.35
N GLN A 66 32.02 -10.78 10.57
CA GLN A 66 33.10 -11.34 11.42
C GLN A 66 34.49 -11.07 10.84
N LEU A 67 34.63 -11.09 9.51
CA LEU A 67 35.88 -10.78 8.82
C LEU A 67 36.23 -9.29 8.94
N LEU A 68 35.25 -8.40 8.73
CA LEU A 68 35.40 -6.95 8.89
C LEU A 68 35.75 -6.58 10.35
N ALA A 69 35.07 -7.18 11.33
CA ALA A 69 35.36 -6.97 12.74
C ALA A 69 36.80 -7.36 13.09
N LYS A 70 37.29 -8.52 12.62
CA LYS A 70 38.69 -8.97 12.80
C LYS A 70 39.72 -8.08 12.10
N PHE A 71 39.32 -7.36 11.05
CA PHE A 71 40.20 -6.44 10.32
C PHE A 71 40.26 -5.04 10.94
N LYS A 72 39.23 -4.62 11.66
CA LYS A 72 39.11 -3.26 12.24
C LYS A 72 39.31 -3.18 13.75
N LEU A 73 39.14 -4.28 14.49
CA LEU A 73 39.23 -4.32 15.95
C LEU A 73 40.39 -5.23 16.38
N ASP A 74 41.37 -4.66 17.06
CA ASP A 74 42.43 -5.46 17.68
C ASP A 74 41.87 -6.24 18.89
N ALA A 75 42.01 -7.56 18.84
CA ALA A 75 41.46 -8.49 19.83
C ALA A 75 42.06 -8.31 21.24
N GLN A 76 43.11 -7.49 21.41
CA GLN A 76 43.68 -7.16 22.72
C GLN A 76 42.84 -6.13 23.52
N MET A 77 42.01 -5.32 22.87
CA MET A 77 41.21 -4.25 23.51
C MET A 77 40.11 -4.74 24.48
N LEU A 78 39.76 -6.03 24.45
CA LEU A 78 38.66 -6.61 25.24
C LEU A 78 39.18 -7.49 26.39
N PRO A 79 38.60 -7.44 27.60
CA PRO A 79 38.98 -8.33 28.69
C PRO A 79 38.71 -9.81 28.35
N LYS A 80 39.58 -10.71 28.83
CA LYS A 80 39.54 -12.16 28.53
C LYS A 80 38.17 -12.84 28.75
N PRO A 81 37.45 -12.64 29.88
CA PRO A 81 36.14 -13.29 30.06
C PRO A 81 35.09 -12.79 29.06
N LEU A 82 35.07 -11.50 28.74
CA LEU A 82 34.12 -10.91 27.79
C LEU A 82 34.31 -11.49 26.38
N ARG A 83 35.56 -11.71 25.96
CA ARG A 83 35.87 -12.40 24.69
C ARG A 83 35.32 -13.84 24.65
N LEU A 84 35.34 -14.56 25.76
CA LEU A 84 34.79 -15.92 25.85
C LEU A 84 33.26 -15.90 25.71
N TYR A 85 32.56 -15.02 26.43
CA TYR A 85 31.10 -14.88 26.33
C TYR A 85 30.65 -14.43 24.93
N LEU A 86 31.34 -13.44 24.33
CA LEU A 86 31.06 -13.00 22.95
C LEU A 86 31.28 -14.13 21.93
N GLY A 87 32.31 -14.98 22.12
CA GLY A 87 32.53 -16.15 21.29
C GLY A 87 31.39 -17.17 21.34
N TRP A 88 30.88 -17.47 22.54
CA TRP A 88 29.71 -18.36 22.71
C TRP A 88 28.42 -17.74 22.17
N ALA A 89 28.18 -16.45 22.40
CA ALA A 89 27.02 -15.74 21.86
C ALA A 89 27.03 -15.73 20.32
N TRP A 90 28.20 -15.49 19.72
CA TRP A 90 28.38 -15.54 18.27
C TRP A 90 28.15 -16.95 17.70
N PHE A 91 28.66 -17.99 18.37
CA PHE A 91 28.41 -19.38 17.97
C PHE A 91 26.91 -19.75 18.04
N LEU A 92 26.21 -19.34 19.11
CA LEU A 92 24.77 -19.54 19.26
C LEU A 92 23.98 -18.79 18.17
N ALA A 93 24.37 -17.56 17.83
CA ALA A 93 23.75 -16.80 16.74
C ALA A 93 23.94 -17.48 15.38
N GLN A 94 25.14 -18.04 15.11
CA GLN A 94 25.39 -18.81 13.89
C GLN A 94 24.60 -20.13 13.81
N LEU A 95 24.30 -20.76 14.95
CA LEU A 95 23.53 -22.00 15.00
C LEU A 95 22.08 -21.83 14.49
N LEU A 96 21.48 -20.65 14.68
CA LEU A 96 20.09 -20.39 14.34
C LEU A 96 19.77 -20.59 12.83
N PRO A 97 20.52 -20.01 11.86
CA PRO A 97 20.33 -20.33 10.45
C PRO A 97 20.55 -21.80 10.08
N PHE A 98 21.50 -22.50 10.72
CA PHE A 98 21.70 -23.94 10.47
C PHE A 98 20.50 -24.77 10.92
N ILE A 99 19.90 -24.46 12.07
CA ILE A 99 18.66 -25.09 12.53
C ILE A 99 17.52 -24.81 11.54
N GLN A 100 17.37 -23.58 11.07
CA GLN A 100 16.34 -23.20 10.09
C GLN A 100 16.51 -23.92 8.74
N ILE A 101 17.75 -24.08 8.25
CA ILE A 101 18.06 -24.87 7.05
C ILE A 101 17.73 -26.35 7.28
N GLY A 102 18.12 -26.92 8.42
CA GLY A 102 17.80 -28.31 8.79
C GLY A 102 16.29 -28.56 8.82
N MET A 103 15.53 -27.66 9.44
CA MET A 103 14.06 -27.71 9.48
C MET A 103 13.41 -27.56 8.09
N ALA A 104 13.99 -26.75 7.20
CA ALA A 104 13.51 -26.61 5.82
C ALA A 104 13.82 -27.82 4.93
N CYS A 105 14.91 -28.55 5.21
CA CYS A 105 15.27 -29.81 4.55
C CYS A 105 14.52 -31.03 5.12
N LEU A 106 13.92 -30.93 6.31
CA LEU A 106 13.27 -32.02 7.02
C LEU A 106 12.19 -32.79 6.20
N PRO A 107 11.40 -32.16 5.31
CA PRO A 107 10.49 -32.87 4.40
C PRO A 107 11.16 -33.82 3.40
N LEU A 108 12.47 -33.68 3.13
CA LEU A 108 13.21 -34.59 2.23
C LEU A 108 13.53 -35.95 2.88
N ILE A 109 13.48 -36.02 4.22
CA ILE A 109 13.83 -37.21 5.01
C ILE A 109 12.56 -37.94 5.49
N ARG A 110 11.42 -37.25 5.52
CA ARG A 110 10.14 -37.84 5.94
C ARG A 110 9.51 -38.68 4.81
N PRO A 111 8.95 -39.86 5.12
CA PRO A 111 8.08 -40.56 4.17
C PRO A 111 6.84 -39.73 3.85
N LYS A 112 6.25 -39.96 2.68
CA LYS A 112 4.99 -39.32 2.27
C LYS A 112 3.84 -39.84 3.13
N ASP A 113 2.96 -38.94 3.54
CA ASP A 113 1.72 -39.27 4.25
C ASP A 113 0.57 -39.41 3.25
N GLU A 114 0.05 -40.64 3.10
CA GLU A 114 -1.05 -40.97 2.19
C GLU A 114 -2.44 -40.71 2.81
N LEU A 115 -2.51 -40.20 4.05
CA LEU A 115 -3.74 -39.79 4.75
C LEU A 115 -4.81 -40.90 4.78
N SER A 116 -4.39 -42.13 5.07
CA SER A 116 -5.25 -43.32 5.13
C SER A 116 -6.25 -43.29 6.30
N ASP A 117 -6.00 -42.49 7.32
CA ASP A 117 -6.85 -42.25 8.49
C ASP A 117 -8.02 -41.29 8.23
N ILE A 118 -8.00 -40.55 7.12
CA ILE A 118 -9.07 -39.61 6.74
C ILE A 118 -9.94 -40.26 5.65
N PRO A 119 -11.26 -40.44 5.88
CA PRO A 119 -12.16 -41.05 4.91
C PRO A 119 -12.47 -40.09 3.75
N LEU A 120 -11.61 -40.12 2.74
CA LEU A 120 -11.70 -39.35 1.50
C LEU A 120 -12.23 -40.22 0.36
N THR A 121 -13.12 -39.68 -0.48
CA THR A 121 -13.56 -40.39 -1.70
C THR A 121 -12.42 -40.46 -2.73
N ALA A 122 -12.47 -41.41 -3.67
CA ALA A 122 -11.46 -41.52 -4.74
C ALA A 122 -11.33 -40.22 -5.58
N THR A 123 -12.43 -39.47 -5.76
CA THR A 123 -12.40 -38.16 -6.43
C THR A 123 -11.76 -37.07 -5.56
N GLN A 124 -11.99 -37.07 -4.25
CA GLN A 124 -11.31 -36.17 -3.30
C GLN A 124 -9.82 -36.48 -3.21
N ARG A 125 -9.42 -37.76 -3.13
CA ARG A 125 -8.01 -38.19 -3.19
C ARG A 125 -7.33 -37.69 -4.46
N LYS A 126 -7.96 -37.89 -5.63
CA LYS A 126 -7.45 -37.39 -6.92
C LYS A 126 -7.32 -35.86 -6.97
N LEU A 127 -8.28 -35.10 -6.44
CA LEU A 127 -8.19 -33.63 -6.34
C LEU A 127 -7.10 -33.16 -5.37
N LEU A 128 -6.85 -33.94 -4.31
CA LEU A 128 -5.76 -33.69 -3.36
C LEU A 128 -4.40 -34.22 -3.86
N GLY A 129 -4.33 -34.93 -4.99
CA GLY A 129 -3.10 -35.51 -5.53
C GLY A 129 -2.56 -36.71 -4.74
N LEU A 130 -3.46 -37.42 -4.05
CA LEU A 130 -3.20 -38.71 -3.38
C LEU A 130 -3.58 -39.88 -4.31
N ASP A 131 -3.06 -41.08 -4.04
CA ASP A 131 -3.40 -42.27 -4.84
C ASP A 131 -4.91 -42.62 -4.69
N PRO A 132 -5.69 -42.66 -5.79
CA PRO A 132 -7.12 -42.97 -5.74
C PRO A 132 -7.44 -44.46 -5.50
N SER A 133 -6.47 -45.36 -5.58
CA SER A 133 -6.65 -46.81 -5.37
C SER A 133 -6.66 -47.21 -3.88
N MET A 134 -6.06 -46.39 -3.02
CA MET A 134 -6.00 -46.58 -1.57
C MET A 134 -7.33 -46.15 -0.91
N VAL A 135 -8.32 -47.05 -0.90
CA VAL A 135 -9.60 -46.84 -0.19
C VAL A 135 -9.44 -47.22 1.29
N ALA A 136 -10.08 -46.47 2.20
CA ALA A 136 -10.05 -46.78 3.63
C ALA A 136 -10.70 -48.15 3.91
N PRO A 137 -10.09 -49.03 4.75
CA PRO A 137 -10.49 -50.43 4.87
C PRO A 137 -11.73 -50.68 5.77
N THR A 138 -12.51 -49.66 6.12
CA THR A 138 -13.63 -49.77 7.06
C THR A 138 -15.00 -49.58 6.38
N PRO A 139 -15.93 -50.54 6.50
CA PRO A 139 -17.24 -50.48 5.82
C PRO A 139 -18.20 -49.40 6.37
N GLU A 140 -17.85 -48.70 7.45
CA GLU A 140 -18.67 -47.64 8.09
C GLU A 140 -18.12 -46.22 7.91
N ALA A 141 -17.18 -46.01 6.97
CA ALA A 141 -16.56 -44.71 6.74
C ALA A 141 -17.57 -43.64 6.26
N LYS A 142 -17.95 -42.70 7.13
CA LYS A 142 -18.78 -41.54 6.79
C LYS A 142 -17.97 -40.50 5.99
N PHE A 143 -18.04 -40.59 4.66
CA PHE A 143 -17.41 -39.63 3.75
C PHE A 143 -18.04 -38.23 3.87
N SER A 144 -17.23 -37.23 4.22
CA SER A 144 -17.67 -35.83 4.23
C SER A 144 -17.80 -35.32 2.80
N THR A 145 -19.04 -35.15 2.33
CA THR A 145 -19.38 -34.62 1.01
C THR A 145 -20.12 -33.28 1.13
N PRO A 146 -20.11 -32.41 0.10
CA PRO A 146 -20.80 -31.14 0.16
C PRO A 146 -22.32 -31.31 0.34
N PRO A 147 -23.01 -30.39 1.05
CA PRO A 147 -24.46 -30.36 1.10
C PRO A 147 -25.06 -30.34 -0.30
N ARG A 148 -26.00 -31.27 -0.56
CA ARG A 148 -26.64 -31.41 -1.87
C ARG A 148 -27.71 -30.33 -2.05
N TYR A 149 -27.30 -29.13 -2.44
CA TYR A 149 -28.23 -28.06 -2.81
C TYR A 149 -29.16 -28.55 -3.92
N SER A 150 -30.48 -28.41 -3.71
CA SER A 150 -31.46 -28.62 -4.76
C SER A 150 -31.21 -27.60 -5.87
N ARG A 151 -31.03 -28.09 -7.11
CA ARG A 151 -30.94 -27.21 -8.28
C ARG A 151 -32.28 -26.50 -8.42
N THR A 152 -32.32 -25.21 -8.11
CA THR A 152 -33.46 -24.34 -8.45
C THR A 152 -33.64 -24.40 -9.97
N PRO A 153 -34.80 -24.82 -10.50
CA PRO A 153 -35.03 -24.82 -11.93
C PRO A 153 -34.99 -23.38 -12.44
N SER A 154 -34.21 -23.15 -13.49
CA SER A 154 -34.15 -21.86 -14.18
C SER A 154 -35.52 -21.53 -14.77
N ILE A 155 -36.15 -20.45 -14.29
CA ILE A 155 -37.37 -19.89 -14.89
C ILE A 155 -37.01 -19.31 -16.26
N ALA A 156 -37.17 -20.15 -17.28
CA ALA A 156 -37.01 -19.83 -18.69
C ALA A 156 -37.85 -20.80 -19.55
N SER A 157 -39.16 -20.84 -19.30
CA SER A 157 -40.11 -21.45 -20.25
C SER A 157 -41.47 -20.76 -20.19
N SER A 158 -42.13 -20.74 -21.34
CA SER A 158 -43.34 -19.98 -21.65
C SER A 158 -44.60 -20.51 -20.95
N VAL A 159 -45.56 -19.60 -20.78
CA VAL A 159 -46.94 -19.86 -20.35
C VAL A 159 -47.57 -21.00 -21.17
N GLY A 160 -48.14 -22.01 -20.51
CA GLY A 160 -49.13 -22.90 -21.12
C GLY A 160 -49.00 -24.40 -20.81
N SER A 161 -49.51 -24.85 -19.67
CA SER A 161 -50.30 -26.10 -19.58
C SER A 161 -50.91 -26.29 -18.18
N ARG A 162 -52.15 -26.81 -18.15
CA ARG A 162 -52.89 -27.20 -16.94
C ARG A 162 -52.39 -28.55 -16.41
N ALA A 163 -52.26 -28.68 -15.10
CA ALA A 163 -52.53 -29.93 -14.37
C ALA A 163 -52.90 -29.59 -12.92
N SER A 164 -53.80 -30.38 -12.30
CA SER A 164 -54.38 -30.13 -10.98
C SER A 164 -54.15 -31.30 -10.02
N TYR A 165 -54.43 -31.06 -8.73
CA TYR A 165 -54.64 -32.03 -7.63
C TYR A 165 -53.36 -32.55 -6.91
N PRO A 166 -53.48 -33.11 -5.67
CA PRO A 166 -54.06 -32.43 -4.49
C PRO A 166 -53.31 -32.72 -3.16
N GLY A 167 -53.73 -32.07 -2.06
CA GLY A 167 -53.73 -32.69 -0.73
C GLY A 167 -52.66 -32.26 0.29
N SER A 168 -53.12 -31.70 1.41
CA SER A 168 -52.51 -31.89 2.74
C SER A 168 -53.29 -32.99 3.49
N PRO A 169 -52.71 -33.60 4.54
CA PRO A 169 -53.16 -33.22 5.89
C PRO A 169 -52.07 -33.22 6.97
N LEU A 170 -52.50 -32.93 8.20
CA LEU A 170 -51.76 -32.75 9.46
C LEU A 170 -51.41 -34.07 10.20
N ASP A 171 -50.70 -33.90 11.32
CA ASP A 171 -50.30 -34.83 12.42
C ASP A 171 -48.82 -35.29 12.41
N GLY A 172 -48.10 -35.40 13.55
CA GLY A 172 -48.40 -34.96 14.92
C GLY A 172 -47.43 -35.54 15.98
N ARG A 173 -47.22 -34.80 17.09
CA ARG A 173 -46.97 -35.26 18.49
C ARG A 173 -45.66 -36.01 18.90
N GLY A 174 -45.06 -35.56 20.02
CA GLY A 174 -44.01 -36.24 20.84
C GLY A 174 -42.57 -35.87 20.43
N GLY A 175 -41.65 -35.41 21.28
CA GLY A 175 -41.23 -35.87 22.62
C GLY A 175 -39.83 -36.52 22.47
N ASP A 176 -38.81 -36.37 23.33
CA ASP A 176 -38.68 -35.68 24.62
C ASP A 176 -37.16 -35.47 24.95
N LEU A 177 -36.82 -34.68 25.99
CA LEU A 177 -35.60 -34.75 26.86
C LEU A 177 -34.25 -35.33 26.32
N THR A 178 -33.05 -34.70 26.40
CA THR A 178 -32.32 -34.23 27.61
C THR A 178 -30.99 -33.48 27.33
N LYS A 179 -30.70 -32.38 28.08
CA LYS A 179 -29.41 -31.95 28.72
C LYS A 179 -28.13 -31.69 27.83
N PRO A 180 -27.03 -31.09 28.37
CA PRO A 180 -26.92 -29.76 29.00
C PRO A 180 -25.72 -28.91 28.49
N LEU A 181 -25.65 -27.64 28.91
CA LEU A 181 -24.47 -26.73 28.88
C LEU A 181 -23.70 -26.78 30.23
N PRO A 182 -22.56 -26.07 30.42
CA PRO A 182 -21.32 -25.92 29.63
C PRO A 182 -20.09 -26.38 30.50
N PRO A 183 -18.81 -25.93 30.34
CA PRO A 183 -18.36 -24.56 30.65
C PRO A 183 -17.24 -23.97 29.76
N SER A 184 -16.99 -22.68 29.98
CA SER A 184 -15.94 -21.77 29.48
C SER A 184 -14.48 -22.29 29.57
N PHE A 185 -13.55 -21.79 28.72
CA PHE A 185 -12.56 -20.75 29.09
C PHE A 185 -11.59 -20.34 27.94
N ALA A 186 -11.22 -19.04 27.94
CA ALA A 186 -9.99 -18.37 27.45
C ALA A 186 -9.31 -18.63 26.08
N GLY A 187 -8.86 -17.50 25.50
CA GLY A 187 -7.89 -17.36 24.39
C GLY A 187 -8.08 -15.96 23.77
N ALA A 188 -7.37 -14.88 24.10
CA ALA A 188 -5.97 -14.65 24.45
C ALA A 188 -4.99 -14.72 23.26
N LEU A 189 -4.44 -13.53 22.93
CA LEU A 189 -3.13 -13.27 22.30
C LEU A 189 -2.92 -13.69 20.83
N SER A 190 -3.11 -12.72 19.92
CA SER A 190 -2.54 -12.73 18.57
C SER A 190 -1.24 -11.92 18.52
N GLN A 191 -0.10 -12.57 18.29
CA GLN A 191 1.16 -11.90 17.94
C GLN A 191 1.57 -12.18 16.49
N PHE A 192 1.61 -11.10 15.71
CA PHE A 192 2.56 -10.74 14.64
C PHE A 192 3.43 -11.81 13.94
N SER A 193 3.44 -11.76 12.60
CA SER A 193 4.61 -11.45 11.72
C SER A 193 4.38 -11.97 10.28
N PRO A 194 5.20 -11.59 9.27
CA PRO A 194 5.36 -10.23 8.74
C PRO A 194 5.13 -10.18 7.21
N ILE A 195 4.91 -8.99 6.64
CA ILE A 195 4.78 -8.78 5.18
C ILE A 195 6.10 -8.26 4.60
N GLY A 196 6.60 -8.89 3.54
CA GLY A 196 7.72 -8.42 2.73
C GLY A 196 7.29 -8.15 1.29
N SER A 197 7.85 -7.08 0.70
CA SER A 197 7.51 -6.53 -0.62
C SER A 197 7.80 -7.46 -1.80
N PRO A 198 7.37 -7.08 -3.01
CA PRO A 198 8.38 -6.78 -4.04
C PRO A 198 8.12 -5.50 -4.83
N LEU A 199 9.21 -4.89 -5.29
CA LEU A 199 9.25 -3.67 -6.12
C LEU A 199 10.11 -3.91 -7.37
N SER A 200 9.68 -3.33 -8.50
CA SER A 200 10.41 -3.14 -9.77
C SER A 200 10.76 -4.38 -10.62
N GLN A 201 10.29 -4.39 -11.87
CA GLN A 201 11.14 -4.29 -13.08
C GLN A 201 10.28 -4.38 -14.35
N SER A 202 10.32 -3.35 -15.20
CA SER A 202 10.27 -3.52 -16.66
C SER A 202 10.74 -2.25 -17.37
N ILE A 203 11.60 -2.43 -18.37
CA ILE A 203 12.11 -1.41 -19.29
C ILE A 203 11.87 -1.95 -20.72
N ASN A 204 11.71 -1.02 -21.68
CA ASN A 204 11.55 -1.24 -23.13
C ASN A 204 10.19 -1.78 -23.62
N SER A 205 9.42 -0.90 -24.27
CA SER A 205 9.07 -1.12 -25.68
C SER A 205 8.71 0.19 -26.38
N MET A 206 9.55 0.63 -27.32
CA MET A 206 9.19 1.61 -28.36
C MET A 206 9.17 0.89 -29.71
N ASN A 207 7.97 0.71 -30.27
CA ASN A 207 7.66 0.80 -31.70
C ASN A 207 6.29 0.17 -31.99
N ASN A 208 5.33 0.97 -32.43
CA ASN A 208 4.62 0.61 -33.66
C ASN A 208 4.14 1.86 -34.41
N ARG A 209 4.21 1.82 -35.74
CA ARG A 209 3.81 2.93 -36.64
C ARG A 209 2.52 2.56 -37.40
N ARG A 210 1.72 3.60 -37.72
CA ARG A 210 0.81 3.68 -38.90
C ARG A 210 -0.43 2.73 -38.86
N THR A 211 -1.53 2.97 -39.60
CA THR A 211 -1.81 3.78 -40.81
C THR A 211 -3.24 4.40 -40.84
N SER A 212 -3.40 5.60 -41.46
CA SER A 212 -4.50 6.09 -42.38
C SER A 212 -6.01 5.79 -42.12
N PHE A 213 -7.00 6.62 -42.51
CA PHE A 213 -7.22 7.41 -43.75
C PHE A 213 -8.22 8.57 -43.53
N GLY A 214 -8.22 9.61 -44.37
CA GLY A 214 -9.33 10.60 -44.52
C GLY A 214 -10.27 10.24 -45.70
N SER A 215 -11.28 11.01 -46.15
CA SER A 215 -11.76 12.38 -45.82
C SER A 215 -13.29 12.50 -46.08
N PRO A 216 -13.86 13.50 -46.79
CA PRO A 216 -14.65 14.61 -46.23
C PRO A 216 -16.16 14.63 -46.60
N GLY A 217 -16.93 15.60 -46.07
CA GLY A 217 -18.38 15.74 -46.31
C GLY A 217 -18.79 16.66 -47.48
N SER A 218 -20.12 16.81 -47.73
CA SER A 218 -20.71 17.80 -48.66
C SER A 218 -22.20 18.11 -48.40
N PHE A 219 -22.62 19.26 -48.92
CA PHE A 219 -23.78 20.17 -48.71
C PHE A 219 -25.23 19.73 -49.13
N GLY A 220 -26.23 20.53 -48.68
CA GLY A 220 -27.58 20.73 -49.29
C GLY A 220 -28.75 20.69 -48.26
N ALA A 221 -29.43 21.78 -47.84
CA ALA A 221 -30.38 22.68 -48.55
C ALA A 221 -31.71 21.96 -48.96
N SER A 222 -32.97 22.38 -48.66
CA SER A 222 -33.55 23.67 -48.18
C SER A 222 -34.98 23.53 -47.57
N THR A 223 -35.53 24.64 -47.04
CA THR A 223 -36.97 25.06 -46.97
C THR A 223 -38.05 24.27 -46.20
N SER A 224 -38.71 24.95 -45.23
CA SER A 224 -40.16 25.29 -45.28
C SER A 224 -40.55 26.27 -44.14
N SER A 225 -41.73 26.89 -44.22
CA SER A 225 -42.14 28.09 -43.46
C SER A 225 -43.40 27.91 -42.62
N ASN A 226 -43.53 28.66 -41.51
CA ASN A 226 -44.72 29.44 -41.04
C ASN A 226 -44.52 29.84 -39.55
N ILE A 227 -44.45 31.12 -39.18
CA ILE A 227 -45.54 32.10 -38.91
C ILE A 227 -46.31 31.83 -37.58
N PHE A 228 -45.78 32.36 -36.45
CA PHE A 228 -46.48 33.25 -35.51
C PHE A 228 -45.51 33.83 -34.45
N SER A 229 -45.90 34.92 -33.80
CA SER A 229 -45.11 35.76 -32.87
C SER A 229 -46.04 36.32 -31.77
N ASP A 230 -45.62 36.82 -30.59
CA ASP A 230 -44.33 37.07 -29.91
C ASP A 230 -44.65 37.27 -28.39
N PRO A 231 -43.80 37.84 -27.49
CA PRO A 231 -42.34 37.78 -27.27
C PRO A 231 -41.98 37.46 -25.78
N ALA A 232 -40.68 37.28 -25.44
CA ALA A 232 -39.96 37.89 -24.28
C ALA A 232 -38.72 37.12 -23.76
N SER A 233 -37.53 37.69 -24.01
CA SER A 233 -36.25 37.76 -23.24
C SER A 233 -35.59 36.54 -22.51
N PRO A 234 -34.24 36.55 -22.32
CA PRO A 234 -33.46 35.29 -22.33
C PRO A 234 -32.44 35.05 -21.18
N SER A 235 -31.91 33.82 -21.16
CA SER A 235 -30.57 33.38 -20.67
C SER A 235 -30.32 33.19 -19.15
N PRO A 236 -29.37 32.29 -18.75
CA PRO A 236 -29.11 30.97 -19.35
C PRO A 236 -28.86 29.83 -18.32
N ALA A 237 -28.93 28.59 -18.83
CA ALA A 237 -28.44 27.36 -18.18
C ALA A 237 -26.90 27.38 -18.02
N GLY A 238 -26.24 26.50 -17.26
CA GLY A 238 -26.68 25.32 -16.51
C GLY A 238 -25.55 24.27 -16.55
N ALA A 239 -25.08 23.81 -15.39
CA ALA A 239 -23.91 22.94 -15.29
C ALA A 239 -24.22 21.49 -15.67
N PHE A 240 -23.22 20.79 -16.21
CA PHE A 240 -23.28 19.35 -16.48
C PHE A 240 -23.25 18.57 -15.15
N GLU A 241 -24.39 17.99 -14.75
CA GLU A 241 -24.48 17.06 -13.63
C GLU A 241 -24.38 15.61 -14.15
N PRO A 242 -23.59 14.72 -13.50
CA PRO A 242 -23.51 13.32 -13.90
C PRO A 242 -24.85 12.58 -13.66
N PRO A 243 -25.15 11.49 -14.40
CA PRO A 243 -26.47 10.88 -14.39
C PRO A 243 -26.85 10.29 -13.03
N SER A 244 -27.80 10.95 -12.35
CA SER A 244 -28.41 10.48 -11.12
C SER A 244 -29.24 9.20 -11.34
N PRO A 245 -29.24 8.24 -10.39
CA PRO A 245 -30.00 7.01 -10.54
C PRO A 245 -31.52 7.26 -10.50
N PRO A 246 -32.34 6.44 -11.19
CA PRO A 246 -33.79 6.65 -11.26
C PRO A 246 -34.46 6.56 -9.87
N PRO A 247 -35.51 7.37 -9.60
CA PRO A 247 -36.02 7.61 -8.24
C PRO A 247 -36.55 6.36 -7.51
N ALA A 248 -36.97 5.33 -8.24
CA ALA A 248 -37.39 4.05 -7.65
C ALA A 248 -36.22 3.23 -7.05
N MET A 249 -34.98 3.47 -7.49
CA MET A 249 -33.80 2.76 -7.01
C MET A 249 -33.16 3.42 -5.78
N ALA A 250 -33.16 4.75 -5.70
CA ALA A 250 -32.74 5.50 -4.50
C ALA A 250 -33.55 5.04 -3.27
N ASN A 251 -34.88 5.05 -3.41
CA ASN A 251 -35.86 4.49 -2.45
C ASN A 251 -35.54 3.07 -1.96
N LYS A 252 -34.86 2.23 -2.76
CA LYS A 252 -34.50 0.85 -2.38
C LYS A 252 -33.18 0.80 -1.62
N VAL A 253 -32.19 1.60 -2.02
CA VAL A 253 -30.91 1.74 -1.33
C VAL A 253 -31.13 2.32 0.06
N GLU A 254 -31.90 3.41 0.16
CA GLU A 254 -32.25 4.06 1.43
C GLU A 254 -32.90 3.09 2.43
N ARG A 255 -33.88 2.27 1.99
CA ARG A 255 -34.52 1.25 2.85
C ARG A 255 -33.55 0.16 3.31
N ILE A 256 -32.58 -0.21 2.48
CA ILE A 256 -31.54 -1.18 2.88
C ILE A 256 -30.62 -0.55 3.93
N VAL A 257 -30.17 0.69 3.72
CA VAL A 257 -29.31 1.43 4.65
C VAL A 257 -30.02 1.66 5.99
N ALA A 258 -31.25 2.18 5.98
CA ALA A 258 -32.03 2.46 7.20
C ALA A 258 -32.18 1.21 8.07
N ARG A 259 -32.55 0.06 7.47
CA ARG A 259 -32.66 -1.23 8.19
C ARG A 259 -31.31 -1.71 8.75
N LEU A 260 -30.20 -1.47 8.05
CA LEU A 260 -28.87 -1.84 8.54
C LEU A 260 -28.40 -0.91 9.66
N GLN A 261 -28.78 0.36 9.63
CA GLN A 261 -28.55 1.33 10.72
C GLN A 261 -29.41 1.02 11.95
N GLU A 262 -30.64 0.58 11.77
CA GLU A 262 -31.51 0.08 12.85
C GLU A 262 -30.84 -1.10 13.58
N LYS A 263 -30.29 -2.09 12.85
CA LYS A 263 -29.50 -3.18 13.47
C LYS A 263 -28.27 -2.70 14.23
N ILE A 264 -27.62 -1.62 13.80
CA ILE A 264 -26.50 -1.02 14.52
C ILE A 264 -26.99 -0.38 15.83
N ALA A 265 -28.16 0.27 15.82
CA ALA A 265 -28.79 0.79 17.03
C ALA A 265 -29.27 -0.33 17.99
N GLU A 266 -29.64 -1.50 17.48
CA GLU A 266 -29.93 -2.72 18.26
C GLU A 266 -28.67 -3.35 18.90
N GLY A 267 -27.46 -2.97 18.48
CA GLY A 267 -26.18 -3.56 18.91
C GLY A 267 -25.71 -4.77 18.08
N ASP A 268 -26.44 -5.10 17.00
CA ASP A 268 -26.19 -6.24 16.11
C ASP A 268 -25.02 -5.98 15.10
N PHE A 269 -23.93 -5.40 15.58
CA PHE A 269 -22.86 -4.80 14.75
C PHE A 269 -22.25 -5.76 13.72
N TYR A 270 -21.90 -6.98 14.13
CA TYR A 270 -21.30 -7.99 13.24
C TYR A 270 -22.29 -8.45 12.16
N GLU A 271 -23.55 -8.66 12.52
CA GLU A 271 -24.59 -9.08 11.58
C GLU A 271 -24.91 -7.94 10.59
N ALA A 272 -24.99 -6.70 11.06
CA ALA A 272 -25.09 -5.52 10.21
C ALA A 272 -23.91 -5.43 9.22
N GLN A 273 -22.67 -5.66 9.68
CA GLN A 273 -21.49 -5.69 8.81
C GLN A 273 -21.62 -6.78 7.71
N GLN A 274 -21.92 -8.03 8.08
CA GLN A 274 -22.02 -9.12 7.09
C GLN A 274 -23.18 -8.91 6.10
N GLN A 275 -24.35 -8.47 6.57
CA GLN A 275 -25.48 -8.16 5.70
C GLN A 275 -25.17 -7.00 4.75
N THR A 276 -24.40 -5.99 5.19
CA THR A 276 -23.93 -4.89 4.34
C THR A 276 -23.02 -5.39 3.22
N ARG A 277 -22.03 -6.24 3.56
CA ARG A 277 -21.14 -6.85 2.55
C ARG A 277 -21.93 -7.66 1.53
N VAL A 278 -22.93 -8.43 1.95
CA VAL A 278 -23.81 -9.20 1.06
C VAL A 278 -24.68 -8.29 0.19
N ALA A 279 -25.21 -7.18 0.74
CA ALA A 279 -25.99 -6.21 -0.01
C ALA A 279 -25.15 -5.50 -1.08
N ALA A 280 -24.00 -4.92 -0.70
CA ALA A 280 -23.07 -4.28 -1.62
C ALA A 280 -22.58 -5.25 -2.71
N SER A 281 -22.24 -6.49 -2.35
CA SER A 281 -21.81 -7.54 -3.30
C SER A 281 -22.85 -7.84 -4.39
N ARG A 282 -24.15 -7.65 -4.12
CA ARG A 282 -25.20 -7.81 -5.16
C ARG A 282 -25.15 -6.68 -6.17
N TYR A 283 -25.00 -5.43 -5.72
CA TYR A 283 -24.91 -4.26 -6.58
C TYR A 283 -23.59 -4.23 -7.39
N ILE A 284 -22.47 -4.64 -6.77
CA ILE A 284 -21.17 -4.86 -7.43
C ILE A 284 -21.30 -5.85 -8.60
N LYS A 285 -21.95 -7.01 -8.38
CA LYS A 285 -22.18 -8.02 -9.44
C LYS A 285 -23.01 -7.50 -10.61
N THR A 286 -23.90 -6.54 -10.38
CA THR A 286 -24.67 -5.86 -11.43
C THR A 286 -24.02 -4.58 -11.93
N GLN A 287 -22.75 -4.31 -11.57
CA GLN A 287 -21.99 -3.11 -11.92
C GLN A 287 -22.70 -1.79 -11.55
N ASN A 288 -23.58 -1.82 -10.55
CA ASN A 288 -24.23 -0.62 -10.02
C ASN A 288 -23.36 -0.05 -8.90
N TRP A 289 -22.29 0.61 -9.32
CA TRP A 289 -21.28 1.16 -8.44
C TRP A 289 -21.83 2.21 -7.46
N PRO A 290 -22.67 3.20 -7.87
CA PRO A 290 -23.20 4.19 -6.93
C PRO A 290 -23.96 3.55 -5.77
N ALA A 291 -24.88 2.61 -6.05
CA ALA A 291 -25.65 1.93 -5.01
C ALA A 291 -24.77 1.08 -4.07
N ALA A 292 -23.71 0.44 -4.59
CA ALA A 292 -22.76 -0.28 -3.75
C ALA A 292 -21.96 0.67 -2.83
N ILE A 293 -21.52 1.80 -3.37
CA ILE A 293 -20.77 2.83 -2.65
C ILE A 293 -21.62 3.46 -1.55
N ASP A 294 -22.85 3.87 -1.84
CA ASP A 294 -23.72 4.53 -0.87
C ASP A 294 -24.12 3.61 0.30
N ILE A 295 -24.33 2.31 0.02
CA ILE A 295 -24.54 1.30 1.07
C ILE A 295 -23.30 1.16 1.96
N LEU A 296 -22.12 0.99 1.36
CA LEU A 296 -20.87 0.82 2.12
C LEU A 296 -20.56 2.08 2.93
N TYR A 297 -20.61 3.26 2.31
CA TYR A 297 -20.32 4.55 2.93
C TYR A 297 -21.23 4.85 4.13
N SER A 298 -22.54 4.68 3.97
CA SER A 298 -23.51 5.05 5.01
C SER A 298 -23.42 4.13 6.22
N VAL A 299 -23.26 2.83 5.99
CA VAL A 299 -23.17 1.85 7.08
C VAL A 299 -21.79 1.87 7.75
N ALA A 300 -20.70 2.06 6.99
CA ALA A 300 -19.36 2.19 7.55
C ALA A 300 -19.26 3.36 8.53
N GLN A 301 -19.73 4.56 8.15
CA GLN A 301 -19.82 5.70 9.07
C GLN A 301 -20.65 5.40 10.33
N SER A 302 -21.72 4.62 10.19
CA SER A 302 -22.61 4.28 11.31
C SER A 302 -21.94 3.33 12.29
N LEU A 303 -21.14 2.37 11.80
CA LEU A 303 -20.31 1.48 12.63
C LEU A 303 -19.16 2.23 13.29
N LEU A 304 -18.46 3.11 12.55
CA LEU A 304 -17.39 3.95 13.11
C LEU A 304 -17.91 4.86 14.23
N LYS A 305 -19.06 5.52 14.03
CA LYS A 305 -19.74 6.31 15.08
C LYS A 305 -20.22 5.49 16.29
N ALA A 306 -20.41 4.19 16.12
CA ALA A 306 -20.73 3.23 17.20
C ALA A 306 -19.47 2.61 17.85
N ALA A 307 -18.29 3.21 17.64
CA ALA A 307 -16.97 2.72 18.07
C ALA A 307 -16.63 1.30 17.58
N GLN A 308 -17.27 0.82 16.51
CA GLN A 308 -16.99 -0.48 15.90
C GLN A 308 -15.92 -0.34 14.80
N GLY A 309 -14.74 0.14 15.21
CA GLY A 309 -13.60 0.47 14.35
C GLY A 309 -13.33 -0.57 13.28
N GLY A 310 -12.96 -1.79 13.66
CA GLY A 310 -12.65 -2.87 12.72
C GLY A 310 -13.80 -3.23 11.77
N SER A 311 -15.05 -3.20 12.23
CA SER A 311 -16.21 -3.52 11.37
C SER A 311 -16.49 -2.41 10.36
N GLY A 312 -16.43 -1.14 10.78
CA GLY A 312 -16.57 0.02 9.91
C GLY A 312 -15.39 0.15 8.93
N GLY A 313 -14.17 -0.07 9.42
CA GLY A 313 -12.93 0.00 8.64
C GLY A 313 -12.85 -1.05 7.54
N ASP A 314 -13.28 -2.28 7.80
CA ASP A 314 -13.43 -3.32 6.76
C ASP A 314 -14.38 -2.89 5.62
N LEU A 315 -15.48 -2.19 5.95
CA LEU A 315 -16.39 -1.64 4.94
C LEU A 315 -15.79 -0.45 4.20
N CYS A 316 -15.02 0.42 4.87
CA CYS A 316 -14.27 1.51 4.25
C CYS A 316 -13.23 0.98 3.25
N VAL A 317 -12.48 -0.06 3.61
CA VAL A 317 -11.54 -0.74 2.69
C VAL A 317 -12.30 -1.38 1.52
N MET A 318 -13.43 -2.06 1.78
CA MET A 318 -14.27 -2.62 0.71
C MET A 318 -14.80 -1.53 -0.23
N MET A 319 -15.12 -0.34 0.27
CA MET A 319 -15.53 0.81 -0.56
C MET A 319 -14.41 1.29 -1.48
N VAL A 320 -13.17 1.36 -0.99
CA VAL A 320 -12.00 1.70 -1.82
C VAL A 320 -11.75 0.63 -2.88
N ASP A 321 -11.94 -0.65 -2.56
CA ASP A 321 -11.85 -1.72 -3.56
C ASP A 321 -12.97 -1.66 -4.61
N VAL A 322 -14.15 -1.11 -4.27
CA VAL A 322 -15.19 -0.78 -5.24
C VAL A 322 -14.76 0.41 -6.13
N TYR A 323 -14.14 1.44 -5.57
CA TYR A 323 -13.64 2.58 -6.38
C TYR A 323 -12.61 2.10 -7.43
N LYS A 324 -11.71 1.19 -7.04
CA LYS A 324 -10.73 0.58 -7.95
C LYS A 324 -11.37 -0.31 -9.02
N GLN A 325 -12.41 -1.09 -8.68
CA GLN A 325 -13.13 -1.95 -9.63
C GLN A 325 -13.99 -1.15 -10.62
N ALA A 326 -14.53 -0.02 -10.18
CA ALA A 326 -15.30 0.91 -10.98
C ALA A 326 -14.42 1.92 -11.76
N GLU A 327 -13.09 1.84 -11.60
CA GLU A 327 -12.08 2.76 -12.17
C GLU A 327 -12.40 4.25 -11.92
N LEU A 328 -12.99 4.57 -10.76
CA LEU A 328 -13.36 5.93 -10.41
C LEU A 328 -12.12 6.79 -10.23
N LYS A 329 -12.11 7.94 -10.91
CA LYS A 329 -11.14 9.01 -10.67
C LYS A 329 -11.43 9.69 -9.33
N PRO A 330 -10.42 10.15 -8.59
CA PRO A 330 -10.61 11.06 -7.47
C PRO A 330 -11.31 12.35 -7.90
N ASP A 331 -12.43 12.63 -7.25
CA ASP A 331 -13.24 13.84 -7.38
C ASP A 331 -13.65 14.32 -5.99
N ALA A 332 -14.28 15.50 -5.88
CA ALA A 332 -14.69 16.06 -4.59
C ALA A 332 -15.60 15.11 -3.78
N THR A 333 -16.47 14.34 -4.46
CA THR A 333 -17.45 13.45 -3.83
C THR A 333 -16.78 12.18 -3.27
N SER A 334 -15.94 11.51 -4.05
CA SER A 334 -15.21 10.31 -3.67
C SER A 334 -14.17 10.61 -2.60
N LYS A 335 -13.42 11.71 -2.73
CA LYS A 335 -12.51 12.18 -1.68
C LYS A 335 -13.26 12.56 -0.40
N GLY A 336 -14.33 13.35 -0.49
CA GLY A 336 -15.14 13.74 0.66
C GLY A 336 -15.70 12.55 1.44
N ARG A 337 -16.13 11.47 0.76
CA ARG A 337 -16.53 10.21 1.42
C ARG A 337 -15.37 9.56 2.18
N LEU A 338 -14.18 9.46 1.57
CA LEU A 338 -13.00 8.87 2.23
C LEU A 338 -12.53 9.69 3.42
N LEU A 339 -12.48 11.01 3.29
CA LEU A 339 -12.11 11.95 4.35
C LEU A 339 -13.10 11.92 5.53
N THR A 340 -14.40 11.83 5.24
CA THR A 340 -15.44 11.69 6.29
C THR A 340 -15.29 10.39 7.05
N CYS A 341 -15.05 9.27 6.37
CA CYS A 341 -14.74 8.00 7.03
C CYS A 341 -13.45 8.09 7.85
N LEU A 342 -12.38 8.66 7.29
CA LEU A 342 -11.06 8.75 7.94
C LEU A 342 -11.13 9.46 9.29
N ARG A 343 -11.85 10.59 9.38
CA ARG A 343 -12.06 11.37 10.61
C ARG A 343 -12.98 10.70 11.64
N LEU A 344 -13.57 9.55 11.34
CA LEU A 344 -14.41 8.77 12.26
C LEU A 344 -13.71 7.51 12.79
N PHE A 345 -12.49 7.20 12.34
CA PHE A 345 -11.70 6.13 12.96
C PHE A 345 -11.15 6.59 14.32
N ASP A 346 -11.08 5.65 15.25
CA ASP A 346 -10.24 5.79 16.43
C ASP A 346 -8.74 5.77 16.05
N PRO A 347 -7.86 6.55 16.70
CA PRO A 347 -6.43 6.54 16.45
C PRO A 347 -5.77 5.15 16.52
N GLU A 348 -6.17 4.32 17.49
CA GLU A 348 -5.57 3.00 17.75
C GLU A 348 -6.12 1.90 16.82
N GLU A 349 -7.18 2.17 16.05
CA GLU A 349 -7.86 1.16 15.22
C GLU A 349 -6.95 0.60 14.11
N PRO A 350 -6.56 -0.70 14.15
CA PRO A 350 -5.57 -1.26 13.23
C PRO A 350 -5.98 -1.21 11.76
N THR A 351 -7.28 -1.23 11.45
CA THR A 351 -7.77 -1.11 10.07
C THR A 351 -7.57 0.29 9.46
N ARG A 352 -7.38 1.33 10.28
CA ARG A 352 -7.17 2.72 9.85
C ARG A 352 -5.95 2.87 8.93
N LYS A 353 -4.80 2.31 9.34
CA LYS A 353 -3.54 2.37 8.55
C LYS A 353 -3.68 1.67 7.19
N LYS A 354 -4.44 0.57 7.14
CA LYS A 354 -4.79 -0.11 5.89
C LYS A 354 -5.69 0.77 5.03
N PHE A 355 -6.76 1.35 5.59
CA PHE A 355 -7.67 2.23 4.87
C PHE A 355 -6.96 3.46 4.26
N ILE A 356 -6.04 4.11 5.00
CA ILE A 356 -5.18 5.18 4.48
C ILE A 356 -4.34 4.66 3.31
N THR A 357 -3.61 3.55 3.50
CA THR A 357 -2.74 2.96 2.46
C THR A 357 -3.52 2.63 1.16
N GLU A 358 -4.69 2.03 1.28
CA GLU A 358 -5.53 1.68 0.11
C GLU A 358 -6.10 2.93 -0.57
N SER A 359 -6.44 3.98 0.18
CA SER A 359 -6.92 5.26 -0.34
C SER A 359 -5.83 6.04 -1.09
N MET A 360 -4.59 6.01 -0.57
CA MET A 360 -3.42 6.54 -1.29
C MET A 360 -3.13 5.73 -2.56
N GLY A 361 -3.19 4.40 -2.48
CA GLY A 361 -2.98 3.52 -3.64
C GLY A 361 -4.04 3.68 -4.73
N TRP A 362 -5.30 3.96 -4.37
CA TRP A 362 -6.36 4.32 -5.32
C TRP A 362 -6.10 5.71 -5.95
N SER A 363 -5.87 6.74 -5.14
CA SER A 363 -5.69 8.10 -5.65
C SER A 363 -4.41 8.27 -6.49
N SER A 364 -3.32 7.59 -6.14
CA SER A 364 -2.09 7.47 -6.93
C SER A 364 -2.32 6.83 -8.30
N LYS A 365 -3.19 5.80 -8.38
CA LYS A 365 -3.43 5.03 -9.60
C LYS A 365 -4.44 5.69 -10.55
N PHE A 366 -5.48 6.33 -10.01
CA PHE A 366 -6.62 6.84 -10.79
C PHE A 366 -6.73 8.37 -10.80
N GLY A 367 -5.91 9.08 -10.01
CA GLY A 367 -5.82 10.53 -9.97
C GLY A 367 -4.63 11.09 -10.76
N GLU A 368 -4.40 12.39 -10.60
CA GLU A 368 -3.37 13.15 -11.31
C GLU A 368 -2.00 13.10 -10.62
N TYR A 369 -2.00 12.81 -9.32
CA TYR A 369 -0.82 12.86 -8.45
C TYR A 369 -0.23 11.45 -8.27
N PRO A 370 0.91 11.11 -8.87
CA PRO A 370 1.45 9.75 -8.81
C PRO A 370 1.85 9.31 -7.38
N ALA A 371 2.02 10.25 -6.46
CA ALA A 371 2.30 9.98 -5.05
C ALA A 371 1.04 9.81 -4.16
N GLY A 372 -0.17 10.00 -4.72
CA GLY A 372 -1.43 10.08 -3.98
C GLY A 372 -1.98 11.51 -3.93
N ASP A 373 -3.28 11.67 -3.68
CA ASP A 373 -3.95 12.98 -3.68
C ASP A 373 -3.50 13.88 -2.49
N PRO A 374 -3.15 15.16 -2.73
CA PRO A 374 -2.65 16.07 -1.69
C PRO A 374 -3.62 16.37 -0.54
N GLU A 375 -4.93 16.33 -0.78
CA GLU A 375 -5.95 16.59 0.25
C GLU A 375 -6.09 15.38 1.18
N LEU A 376 -6.09 14.17 0.61
CA LEU A 376 -6.00 12.93 1.40
C LEU A 376 -4.71 12.91 2.24
N HIS A 377 -3.57 13.30 1.64
CA HIS A 377 -2.29 13.40 2.33
C HIS A 377 -2.32 14.42 3.47
N HIS A 378 -2.85 15.61 3.24
CA HIS A 378 -3.00 16.63 4.28
C HIS A 378 -3.82 16.14 5.48
N VAL A 379 -4.98 15.54 5.25
CA VAL A 379 -5.85 15.10 6.36
C VAL A 379 -5.26 13.89 7.10
N ALA A 380 -4.67 12.92 6.40
CA ALA A 380 -3.98 11.81 7.05
C ALA A 380 -2.78 12.29 7.88
N GLY A 381 -1.98 13.20 7.34
CA GLY A 381 -0.83 13.78 8.03
C GLY A 381 -1.20 14.64 9.24
N SER A 382 -2.31 15.38 9.16
CA SER A 382 -2.81 16.19 10.29
C SER A 382 -3.30 15.33 11.44
N LEU A 383 -4.00 14.23 11.17
CA LEU A 383 -4.41 13.27 12.21
C LEU A 383 -3.19 12.64 12.89
N TYR A 384 -2.20 12.16 12.13
CA TYR A 384 -0.97 11.64 12.72
C TYR A 384 -0.19 12.70 13.53
N ALA A 385 -0.25 13.97 13.16
CA ALA A 385 0.38 15.06 13.92
C ALA A 385 -0.34 15.33 15.25
N GLU A 386 -1.68 15.33 15.25
CA GLU A 386 -2.51 15.41 16.46
C GLU A 386 -2.28 14.23 17.41
N GLU A 387 -1.92 13.07 16.87
CA GLU A 387 -1.65 11.81 17.58
C GLU A 387 -0.18 11.60 17.99
N HIS A 388 0.70 12.56 17.66
CA HIS A 388 2.16 12.49 17.88
C HIS A 388 2.89 11.35 17.13
N GLU A 389 2.29 10.81 16.07
CA GLU A 389 2.89 9.83 15.14
C GLU A 389 3.76 10.54 14.08
N THR A 390 4.80 11.24 14.56
CA THR A 390 5.56 12.25 13.80
C THR A 390 6.10 11.78 12.45
N TYR A 391 6.67 10.57 12.39
CA TYR A 391 7.26 10.04 11.15
C TYR A 391 6.22 9.73 10.05
N GLU A 392 5.01 9.29 10.41
CA GLU A 392 3.93 9.09 9.43
C GLU A 392 3.27 10.44 9.08
N ALA A 393 3.18 11.37 10.04
CA ALA A 393 2.74 12.75 9.79
C ALA A 393 3.65 13.45 8.76
N GLU A 394 4.96 13.47 8.97
CA GLU A 394 5.97 14.00 8.02
C GLU A 394 5.77 13.44 6.61
N ARG A 395 5.71 12.11 6.50
CA ARG A 395 5.57 11.40 5.22
C ARG A 395 4.35 11.83 4.43
N HIS A 396 3.25 12.14 5.11
CA HIS A 396 2.01 12.59 4.50
C HIS A 396 2.00 14.11 4.27
N LEU A 397 2.42 14.92 5.24
CA LEU A 397 2.39 16.38 5.15
C LEU A 397 3.31 16.94 4.06
N ILE A 398 4.47 16.31 3.82
CA ILE A 398 5.39 16.69 2.73
C ILE A 398 4.73 16.57 1.33
N LEU A 399 3.73 15.70 1.19
CA LEU A 399 2.97 15.47 -0.05
C LEU A 399 1.58 16.12 -0.05
N GLY A 400 1.26 16.94 0.95
CA GLY A 400 -0.08 17.50 1.16
C GLY A 400 -0.36 18.85 0.46
N THR A 401 -1.36 19.57 0.98
CA THR A 401 -1.87 20.83 0.42
C THR A 401 -0.97 22.04 0.73
N LYS A 402 -1.45 23.24 0.40
CA LYS A 402 -0.77 24.50 0.74
C LYS A 402 -0.69 24.80 2.24
N ASP A 403 -1.46 24.09 3.06
CA ASP A 403 -1.62 24.29 4.51
C ASP A 403 -0.79 23.27 5.32
N SER A 404 -0.46 22.11 4.73
CA SER A 404 0.44 21.11 5.33
C SER A 404 1.80 21.65 5.85
N PRO A 405 2.45 22.66 5.23
CA PRO A 405 3.72 23.20 5.73
C PRO A 405 3.61 23.89 7.09
N GLU A 406 2.41 24.40 7.44
CA GLU A 406 2.11 24.99 8.74
C GLU A 406 1.83 23.91 9.79
N VAL A 407 1.04 22.87 9.45
CA VAL A 407 0.83 21.70 10.33
C VAL A 407 2.15 21.01 10.67
N LEU A 408 3.00 20.78 9.65
CA LEU A 408 4.31 20.16 9.84
C LEU A 408 5.23 21.05 10.69
N PHE A 409 5.25 22.36 10.44
CA PHE A 409 5.98 23.30 11.28
C PHE A 409 5.51 23.25 12.74
N ASN A 410 4.20 23.28 13.00
CA ASN A 410 3.65 23.28 14.36
C ASN A 410 4.05 22.01 15.11
N MET A 411 4.02 20.84 14.44
CA MET A 411 4.45 19.57 15.02
C MET A 411 5.96 19.54 15.32
N GLU A 412 6.80 19.88 14.33
CA GLU A 412 8.26 19.86 14.48
C GLU A 412 8.76 20.90 15.50
N TYR A 413 8.08 22.05 15.59
CA TYR A 413 8.39 23.09 16.57
C TYR A 413 7.88 22.71 17.98
N ALA A 414 6.75 22.02 18.09
CA ALA A 414 6.33 21.44 19.37
C ALA A 414 7.33 20.41 19.87
N TRP A 415 7.79 19.50 19.00
CA TRP A 415 8.79 18.48 19.33
C TRP A 415 10.16 19.08 19.68
N TYR A 416 10.59 20.12 18.96
CA TYR A 416 11.78 20.90 19.30
C TYR A 416 11.77 21.42 20.75
N ARG A 417 10.63 21.92 21.26
CA ARG A 417 10.54 22.48 22.62
C ARG A 417 10.69 21.46 23.74
N GLU A 418 10.67 20.17 23.42
CA GLU A 418 10.96 19.09 24.37
C GLU A 418 12.47 18.78 24.48
N GLY A 419 13.27 19.28 23.53
CA GLY A 419 14.71 19.04 23.43
C GLY A 419 15.57 20.28 23.70
N ASP A 420 16.87 20.13 23.44
CA ASP A 420 17.85 21.20 23.66
C ASP A 420 17.77 22.32 22.62
N ALA A 421 18.04 23.56 23.04
CA ALA A 421 18.01 24.74 22.16
C ALA A 421 18.93 24.63 20.92
N HIS A 422 20.05 23.90 21.02
CA HIS A 422 20.97 23.69 19.90
C HIS A 422 20.39 22.78 18.80
N MET A 423 19.35 21.99 19.11
CA MET A 423 18.70 21.08 18.16
C MET A 423 17.71 21.78 17.22
N ALA A 424 17.38 23.05 17.47
CA ALA A 424 16.47 23.86 16.64
C ALA A 424 16.72 23.75 15.11
N PRO A 425 17.97 23.76 14.58
CA PRO A 425 18.22 23.62 13.16
C PRO A 425 17.86 22.24 12.60
N HIS A 426 17.97 21.18 13.42
CA HIS A 426 17.68 19.82 13.00
C HIS A 426 16.17 19.64 12.80
N PHE A 427 15.34 20.12 13.73
CA PHE A 427 13.88 20.12 13.57
C PHE A 427 13.42 21.00 12.39
N ALA A 428 14.01 22.19 12.21
CA ALA A 428 13.74 23.02 11.04
C ALA A 428 14.05 22.29 9.72
N ALA A 429 15.15 21.52 9.66
CA ALA A 429 15.55 20.76 8.49
C ALA A 429 14.61 19.60 8.14
N ARG A 430 13.92 18.99 9.13
CA ARG A 430 12.93 17.92 8.90
C ARG A 430 11.75 18.39 8.04
N ALA A 431 11.38 19.66 8.12
CA ALA A 431 10.44 20.27 7.18
C ALA A 431 11.14 20.77 5.90
N VAL A 432 12.23 21.54 6.04
CA VAL A 432 12.85 22.26 4.91
C VAL A 432 13.46 21.32 3.87
N LEU A 433 14.27 20.33 4.27
CA LEU A 433 14.98 19.48 3.31
C LEU A 433 14.03 18.55 2.53
N PRO A 434 13.05 17.85 3.15
CA PRO A 434 12.11 17.01 2.40
C PRO A 434 11.21 17.81 1.45
N TYR A 435 10.76 19.03 1.83
CA TYR A 435 10.04 19.89 0.88
C TYR A 435 10.90 20.28 -0.33
N LEU A 436 12.20 20.52 -0.15
CA LEU A 436 13.12 20.74 -1.26
C LEU A 436 13.31 19.48 -2.11
N LEU A 437 13.39 18.29 -1.50
CA LEU A 437 13.54 17.01 -2.22
C LEU A 437 12.30 16.64 -3.06
N VAL A 438 11.11 17.12 -2.73
CA VAL A 438 9.90 16.98 -3.57
C VAL A 438 9.66 18.17 -4.52
N GLY A 439 10.61 19.10 -4.64
CA GLY A 439 10.52 20.24 -5.56
C GLY A 439 9.73 21.46 -5.03
N ASN A 440 9.24 21.40 -3.79
CA ASN A 440 8.31 22.39 -3.24
C ASN A 440 9.03 23.51 -2.46
N VAL A 441 9.73 24.38 -3.18
CA VAL A 441 10.47 25.53 -2.62
C VAL A 441 9.56 26.47 -1.83
N ARG A 442 8.28 26.61 -2.21
CA ARG A 442 7.30 27.44 -1.49
C ARG A 442 7.06 26.90 -0.07
N ALA A 443 6.77 25.61 0.05
CA ALA A 443 6.56 24.96 1.35
C ALA A 443 7.82 25.02 2.23
N ALA A 444 8.99 24.69 1.67
CA ALA A 444 10.27 24.78 2.37
C ALA A 444 10.54 26.20 2.92
N THR A 445 10.26 27.23 2.11
CA THR A 445 10.40 28.64 2.52
C THR A 445 9.40 29.03 3.61
N THR A 446 8.14 28.58 3.50
CA THR A 446 7.11 28.80 4.52
C THR A 446 7.51 28.16 5.85
N SER A 447 7.88 26.87 5.87
CA SER A 447 8.26 26.19 7.13
C SER A 447 9.50 26.82 7.76
N TYR A 448 10.53 27.20 6.98
CA TYR A 448 11.70 27.94 7.50
C TYR A 448 11.29 29.28 8.13
N ARG A 449 10.46 30.08 7.43
CA ARG A 449 10.01 31.40 7.90
C ARG A 449 9.17 31.30 9.18
N LEU A 450 8.29 30.32 9.27
CA LEU A 450 7.49 30.06 10.47
C LEU A 450 8.41 29.66 11.64
N PHE A 451 9.28 28.67 11.44
CA PHE A 451 10.24 28.19 12.45
C PHE A 451 11.15 29.32 12.96
N ALA A 452 11.78 30.07 12.06
CA ALA A 452 12.64 31.19 12.41
C ALA A 452 11.90 32.37 13.06
N SER A 453 10.56 32.44 12.95
CA SER A 453 9.76 33.49 13.61
C SER A 453 9.33 33.05 15.01
N ALA A 454 8.86 31.80 15.15
CA ALA A 454 8.53 31.22 16.44
C ALA A 454 9.75 31.17 17.37
N LEU A 455 10.90 30.71 16.85
CA LEU A 455 12.15 30.64 17.61
C LEU A 455 12.59 32.01 18.18
N THR A 456 12.46 33.09 17.38
CA THR A 456 12.79 34.45 17.82
C THR A 456 11.79 34.97 18.86
N ASN A 457 10.50 34.67 18.70
CA ASN A 457 9.45 35.11 19.62
C ASN A 457 9.58 34.41 20.99
N ASP A 458 9.85 33.11 21.00
CA ASP A 458 9.98 32.31 22.23
C ASP A 458 11.31 32.55 22.96
N ASN A 459 12.34 33.07 22.26
CA ASN A 459 13.68 33.30 22.82
C ASN A 459 14.14 34.76 22.62
N PRO A 460 13.58 35.76 23.35
CA PRO A 460 13.95 37.17 23.19
C PRO A 460 15.42 37.52 23.49
N THR A 461 16.15 36.63 24.17
CA THR A 461 17.59 36.77 24.48
C THR A 461 18.49 36.15 23.41
N LEU A 462 17.93 35.45 22.42
CA LEU A 462 18.68 34.89 21.30
C LEU A 462 19.17 36.03 20.40
N GLY A 463 20.47 36.04 20.08
CA GLY A 463 21.01 36.98 19.10
C GLY A 463 20.43 36.71 17.73
N VAL A 464 19.67 37.66 17.17
CA VAL A 464 19.11 37.59 15.82
C VAL A 464 19.49 38.86 15.07
N GLN A 465 19.89 38.71 13.81
CA GLN A 465 20.18 39.81 12.89
C GLN A 465 19.32 39.62 11.63
N ASP A 466 18.38 40.53 11.39
CA ASP A 466 17.63 40.57 10.13
C ASP A 466 18.52 41.16 9.03
N VAL A 467 18.75 40.38 7.97
CA VAL A 467 19.52 40.79 6.79
C VAL A 467 18.56 40.88 5.60
N SER A 468 18.12 42.10 5.32
CA SER A 468 17.21 42.42 4.23
C SER A 468 17.96 42.92 2.99
N SER A 469 17.46 42.52 1.83
CA SER A 469 17.81 43.04 0.51
C SER A 469 16.54 43.51 -0.20
N ALA A 470 16.66 44.22 -1.33
CA ALA A 470 15.52 44.74 -2.09
C ALA A 470 14.52 43.67 -2.59
N THR A 471 14.88 42.39 -2.53
CA THR A 471 14.08 41.26 -3.04
C THR A 471 13.94 40.09 -2.07
N SER A 472 14.62 40.09 -0.93
CA SER A 472 14.77 38.90 -0.08
C SER A 472 15.22 39.23 1.33
N ASP A 473 14.63 38.57 2.32
CA ASP A 473 14.98 38.69 3.74
C ASP A 473 15.51 37.35 4.28
N VAL A 474 16.52 37.39 5.14
CA VAL A 474 16.99 36.23 5.90
C VAL A 474 17.36 36.62 7.33
N ARG A 475 17.03 35.77 8.29
CA ARG A 475 17.45 35.94 9.69
C ARG A 475 18.73 35.17 9.96
N ILE A 476 19.70 35.85 10.55
CA ILE A 476 20.97 35.27 10.94
C ILE A 476 21.02 35.14 12.47
N PHE A 477 21.21 33.90 12.92
CA PHE A 477 21.31 33.46 14.31
C PHE A 477 22.77 33.08 14.59
N PRO A 478 23.61 33.93 15.21
CA PRO A 478 25.04 33.67 15.33
C PRO A 478 25.40 32.39 16.10
N SER A 479 24.53 31.95 17.01
CA SER A 479 24.66 30.71 17.79
C SER A 479 24.12 29.45 17.09
N LEU A 480 23.40 29.58 15.96
CA LEU A 480 22.74 28.47 15.26
C LEU A 480 23.20 28.40 13.79
N PRO A 481 24.45 27.97 13.52
CA PRO A 481 25.04 28.01 12.18
C PRO A 481 24.24 27.23 11.13
N LEU A 482 23.69 26.06 11.47
CA LEU A 482 22.87 25.25 10.57
C LEU A 482 21.54 25.90 10.21
N LEU A 483 20.95 26.73 11.08
CA LEU A 483 19.71 27.45 10.76
C LEU A 483 19.99 28.58 9.74
N ASN A 484 21.16 29.21 9.83
CA ASN A 484 21.64 30.16 8.83
C ASN A 484 21.89 29.46 7.48
N PHE A 485 22.48 28.27 7.51
CA PHE A 485 22.68 27.45 6.31
C PHE A 485 21.35 27.15 5.60
N LEU A 486 20.30 26.73 6.31
CA LEU A 486 18.97 26.48 5.71
C LEU A 486 18.38 27.74 5.05
N GLY A 487 18.44 28.89 5.71
CA GLY A 487 17.97 30.16 5.14
C GLY A 487 18.75 30.58 3.89
N LEU A 488 20.09 30.48 3.94
CA LEU A 488 20.96 30.80 2.81
C LEU A 488 20.84 29.79 1.66
N LEU A 489 20.52 28.52 1.94
CA LEU A 489 20.26 27.49 0.95
C LEU A 489 19.00 27.83 0.13
N LEU A 490 17.93 28.26 0.79
CA LEU A 490 16.70 28.72 0.13
C LEU A 490 16.97 29.90 -0.81
N LEU A 491 17.76 30.90 -0.37
CA LEU A 491 18.18 32.02 -1.23
C LEU A 491 19.09 31.57 -2.39
N ALA A 492 19.99 30.62 -2.16
CA ALA A 492 20.85 30.07 -3.22
C ALA A 492 20.01 29.37 -4.31
N ILE A 493 18.98 28.61 -3.90
CA ILE A 493 18.03 27.93 -4.80
C ILE A 493 17.22 28.96 -5.61
N GLN A 494 16.66 29.98 -4.97
CA GLN A 494 15.94 31.07 -5.65
C GLN A 494 16.81 31.79 -6.70
N ARG A 495 18.11 31.96 -6.42
CA ARG A 495 19.07 32.56 -7.34
C ARG A 495 19.55 31.62 -8.46
N GLY A 496 19.45 30.30 -8.27
CA GLY A 496 19.94 29.29 -9.22
C GLY A 496 21.45 29.32 -9.45
N ALA A 497 22.24 29.72 -8.44
CA ALA A 497 23.69 29.96 -8.59
C ALA A 497 24.54 28.80 -8.00
N PRO A 498 25.08 27.87 -8.83
CA PRO A 498 25.81 26.69 -8.34
C PRO A 498 27.05 27.03 -7.51
N GLU A 499 27.77 28.10 -7.84
CA GLU A 499 28.97 28.50 -7.08
C GLU A 499 28.62 29.04 -5.68
N VAL A 500 27.44 29.65 -5.52
CA VAL A 500 26.94 30.07 -4.19
C VAL A 500 26.61 28.84 -3.36
N TYR A 501 25.96 27.83 -3.95
CA TYR A 501 25.67 26.57 -3.28
C TYR A 501 26.95 25.83 -2.83
N LYS A 502 27.93 25.65 -3.74
CA LYS A 502 29.22 25.02 -3.40
C LYS A 502 29.95 25.78 -2.28
N GLY A 503 30.00 27.12 -2.36
CA GLY A 503 30.62 27.95 -1.33
C GLY A 503 29.89 27.85 0.01
N LEU A 504 28.56 27.72 -0.02
CA LEU A 504 27.75 27.53 1.19
C LEU A 504 28.03 26.17 1.84
N VAL A 505 27.96 25.06 1.08
CA VAL A 505 28.29 23.72 1.60
C VAL A 505 29.73 23.67 2.13
N SER A 506 30.70 24.24 1.39
CA SER A 506 32.09 24.29 1.85
C SER A 506 32.29 25.12 3.12
N LYS A 507 31.48 26.16 3.35
CA LYS A 507 31.58 27.02 4.54
C LYS A 507 31.01 26.35 5.80
N TYR A 508 29.99 25.53 5.64
CA TYR A 508 29.27 24.85 6.72
C TYR A 508 29.62 23.35 6.84
N ALA A 509 30.66 22.90 6.12
CA ALA A 509 31.01 21.48 6.00
C ALA A 509 31.12 20.77 7.35
N THR A 510 31.85 21.33 8.32
CA THR A 510 31.99 20.75 9.66
C THR A 510 30.65 20.52 10.36
N GLN A 511 29.74 21.50 10.30
CA GLN A 511 28.43 21.37 10.95
C GLN A 511 27.48 20.44 10.17
N ILE A 512 27.67 20.31 8.84
CA ILE A 512 26.91 19.37 8.00
C ILE A 512 27.40 17.93 8.25
N ASP A 513 28.71 17.73 8.41
CA ASP A 513 29.33 16.43 8.71
C ASP A 513 28.94 15.95 10.13
N GLU A 514 28.80 16.86 11.09
CA GLU A 514 28.23 16.60 12.42
C GLU A 514 26.72 16.26 12.36
N ALA A 515 26.01 16.75 11.34
CA ALA A 515 24.60 16.43 11.10
C ALA A 515 24.47 15.15 10.25
N GLU A 516 24.66 13.98 10.87
CA GLU A 516 24.82 12.63 10.27
C GLU A 516 23.80 12.20 9.19
N ALA A 517 22.71 12.94 8.96
CA ALA A 517 21.67 12.67 7.97
C ALA A 517 21.57 13.70 6.82
N TRP A 518 22.38 14.77 6.79
CA TRP A 518 22.18 15.89 5.85
C TRP A 518 22.92 15.74 4.51
N ALA A 519 23.99 14.95 4.45
CA ALA A 519 24.85 14.84 3.27
C ALA A 519 24.09 14.37 2.01
N GLU A 520 23.33 13.27 2.08
CA GLU A 520 22.57 12.74 0.93
C GLU A 520 21.45 13.68 0.45
N PRO A 521 20.58 14.24 1.33
CA PRO A 521 19.64 15.29 0.94
C PRO A 521 20.30 16.48 0.23
N LEU A 522 21.46 16.93 0.70
CA LEU A 522 22.18 18.04 0.08
C LEU A 522 22.81 17.66 -1.27
N GLU A 523 23.35 16.46 -1.45
CA GLU A 523 23.77 15.97 -2.77
C GLU A 523 22.61 15.98 -3.76
N MET A 524 21.43 15.50 -3.36
CA MET A 524 20.22 15.48 -4.19
C MET A 524 19.73 16.89 -4.53
N ILE A 525 19.71 17.81 -3.56
CA ILE A 525 19.37 19.24 -3.78
C ILE A 525 20.39 19.90 -4.74
N GLY A 526 21.68 19.56 -4.60
CA GLY A 526 22.76 19.96 -5.51
C GLY A 526 22.51 19.53 -6.96
N GLU A 527 22.06 18.30 -7.17
CA GLU A 527 21.69 17.80 -8.50
C GLU A 527 20.41 18.48 -9.02
N MET A 528 19.34 18.49 -8.22
CA MET A 528 18.00 18.97 -8.61
C MET A 528 17.98 20.45 -9.00
N TYR A 529 18.54 21.32 -8.17
CA TYR A 529 18.41 22.78 -8.32
C TYR A 529 19.60 23.45 -9.00
N PHE A 530 20.77 22.80 -8.99
CA PHE A 530 22.02 23.39 -9.49
C PHE A 530 22.68 22.55 -10.61
N GLY A 531 22.13 21.38 -10.95
CA GLY A 531 22.66 20.49 -11.99
C GLY A 531 24.03 19.88 -11.66
N ILE A 532 24.45 19.95 -10.39
CA ILE A 532 25.74 19.41 -9.94
C ILE A 532 25.66 17.89 -10.02
N GLN A 533 26.46 17.32 -10.92
CA GLN A 533 26.49 15.86 -11.09
C GLN A 533 27.01 15.22 -9.81
N LYS A 534 26.24 14.28 -9.24
CA LYS A 534 26.69 13.49 -8.10
C LYS A 534 28.05 12.85 -8.44
N PRO A 535 29.09 13.00 -7.60
CA PRO A 535 30.34 12.28 -7.78
C PRO A 535 30.01 10.80 -7.93
N ARG A 536 30.46 10.17 -9.02
CA ARG A 536 30.22 8.74 -9.21
C ARG A 536 30.80 8.02 -8.00
N GLN A 537 29.97 7.29 -7.25
CA GLN A 537 30.45 6.38 -6.22
C GLN A 537 31.42 5.42 -6.91
N SER A 538 32.70 5.66 -6.71
CA SER A 538 33.75 4.92 -7.38
C SER A 538 33.83 3.58 -6.68
N ASN A 539 33.68 2.49 -7.44
CA ASN A 539 33.71 1.17 -6.86
C ASN A 539 35.20 0.83 -6.64
N PRO A 540 35.70 0.73 -5.40
CA PRO A 540 37.15 0.67 -5.15
C PRO A 540 37.82 -0.53 -5.83
N LEU A 541 37.06 -1.62 -6.02
CA LEU A 541 37.50 -2.80 -6.77
C LEU A 541 37.70 -2.46 -8.26
N MET A 542 36.79 -1.72 -8.87
CA MET A 542 36.85 -1.34 -10.29
C MET A 542 37.96 -0.32 -10.55
N ASP A 543 38.17 0.62 -9.62
CA ASP A 543 39.27 1.59 -9.69
C ASP A 543 40.63 0.89 -9.54
N MET A 544 40.77 -0.05 -8.59
CA MET A 544 41.98 -0.88 -8.47
C MET A 544 42.20 -1.75 -9.71
N MET A 545 41.14 -2.35 -10.27
CA MET A 545 41.26 -3.17 -11.48
C MET A 545 41.62 -2.33 -12.71
N SER A 546 41.06 -1.13 -12.89
CA SER A 546 41.46 -0.22 -13.98
C SER A 546 42.88 0.32 -13.80
N GLY A 547 43.29 0.65 -12.57
CA GLY A 547 44.65 1.07 -12.24
C GLY A 547 45.70 -0.03 -12.44
N LEU A 548 45.33 -1.31 -12.29
CA LEU A 548 46.21 -2.46 -12.48
C LEU A 548 46.26 -2.98 -13.92
N PHE A 549 45.17 -2.84 -14.70
CA PHE A 549 45.07 -3.40 -16.06
C PHE A 549 45.02 -2.37 -17.20
N GLY A 550 44.93 -1.06 -16.93
CA GLY A 550 44.52 -0.07 -17.94
C GLY A 550 45.17 1.31 -17.83
N GLY A 551 46.50 1.38 -17.88
CA GLY A 551 47.20 2.64 -18.10
C GLY A 551 46.97 3.19 -19.51
N GLY A 552 45.97 4.05 -19.70
CA GLY A 552 45.69 4.71 -20.98
C GLY A 552 44.38 5.51 -20.95
N GLY A 553 44.49 6.83 -21.02
CA GLY A 553 43.33 7.72 -20.93
C GLY A 553 42.37 7.59 -22.12
N ALA A 554 41.17 7.07 -21.87
CA ALA A 554 40.04 7.18 -22.79
C ALA A 554 39.13 8.32 -22.34
N ALA A 555 38.83 9.27 -23.25
CA ALA A 555 37.93 10.38 -22.95
C ALA A 555 36.51 9.87 -22.64
N PRO A 556 35.80 10.43 -21.64
CA PRO A 556 34.48 9.96 -21.25
C PRO A 556 33.44 10.22 -22.37
N PRO A 557 32.53 9.27 -22.64
CA PRO A 557 31.49 9.46 -23.63
C PRO A 557 30.51 10.56 -23.20
N GLN A 558 30.22 11.47 -24.12
CA GLN A 558 29.35 12.63 -23.91
C GLN A 558 27.90 12.16 -23.68
N GLN A 559 27.45 12.20 -22.42
CA GLN A 559 26.06 11.84 -22.09
C GLN A 559 25.09 12.95 -22.49
N THR A 560 23.99 12.55 -23.12
CA THR A 560 22.86 13.40 -23.48
C THR A 560 22.25 14.01 -22.22
N ARG A 561 22.22 15.36 -22.18
CA ARG A 561 21.54 16.12 -21.11
C ARG A 561 20.08 15.68 -21.02
N ARG A 562 19.66 15.14 -19.88
CA ARG A 562 18.24 15.14 -19.50
C ARG A 562 17.81 16.60 -19.30
N PRO A 563 16.62 17.02 -19.76
CA PRO A 563 16.12 18.35 -19.44
C PRO A 563 16.02 18.52 -17.93
N GLY A 564 16.65 19.56 -17.39
CA GLY A 564 16.47 19.94 -15.98
C GLY A 564 15.04 20.42 -15.76
N LEU A 565 14.46 20.04 -14.62
CA LEU A 565 13.12 20.47 -14.19
C LEU A 565 13.11 21.96 -13.86
N ARG A 566 13.05 22.81 -14.89
CA ARG A 566 12.38 24.11 -14.75
C ARG A 566 10.88 23.82 -14.63
N GLY A 567 10.27 24.28 -13.54
CA GLY A 567 8.89 23.89 -13.18
C GLY A 567 7.88 24.20 -14.28
N ALA A 568 7.13 23.17 -14.67
CA ALA A 568 5.94 23.25 -15.53
C ALA A 568 5.13 21.93 -15.51
N ASP A 569 5.80 20.77 -15.49
CA ASP A 569 5.20 19.49 -15.88
C ASP A 569 4.81 18.56 -14.71
N ALA A 570 4.33 19.13 -13.60
CA ALA A 570 3.51 18.42 -12.62
C ALA A 570 2.29 19.29 -12.32
N PRO A 571 1.05 18.75 -12.35
CA PRO A 571 -0.13 19.53 -12.01
C PRO A 571 0.02 20.07 -10.58
N ALA A 572 -0.06 21.39 -10.43
CA ALA A 572 -0.12 22.01 -9.12
C ALA A 572 -1.54 21.82 -8.56
N ALA A 573 -1.65 21.52 -7.27
CA ALA A 573 -2.94 21.42 -6.59
C ALA A 573 -3.77 22.69 -6.81
N GLU A 574 -4.99 22.54 -7.34
CA GLU A 574 -5.93 23.64 -7.55
C GLU A 574 -6.19 24.41 -6.24
N GLY A 575 -6.35 25.73 -6.36
CA GLY A 575 -6.40 26.65 -5.22
C GLY A 575 -5.27 27.69 -5.21
N LEU A 576 -4.75 28.05 -6.39
CA LEU A 576 -3.74 29.08 -6.62
C LEU A 576 -4.37 30.49 -6.65
N ASP A 577 -4.53 31.05 -5.46
CA ASP A 577 -4.34 32.47 -5.13
C ASP A 577 -3.50 32.50 -3.83
#